data_AF-A0A8B9ISN5-F1
#
_entry.id   AF-A0A8B9ISN5-F1
#
_cell.length_a   1.000
_cell.length_b   1.000
_cell.length_c   1.000
_cell.angle_alpha   90.00
_cell.angle_beta   90.00
_cell.angle_gamma   90.00
#
_symmetry.space_group_name_H-M   'P 1'
#
loop_
_entity.id
_entity.type
_entity.pdbx_description
1 polymer ?
#
loop_
_entity_poly.entity_id
_entity_poly.type
_entity_poly.pdbx_seq_one_letter_code
_entity_poly.pdbx_strand_id
1 'polypeptide(L)' 'MHLTQVTELTLVGLTDNPRLQALLFILFLLIYFITLVGNLGVVVLIRSSAQLQSPMYFFLSNLSLLDAYYSSCF' A
#
# COMPACT_ATOMS: atom_id res chain seq x y z
N MET A 1 -26.81 12.08 25.02
CA MET A 1 -25.69 11.98 24.07
C MET A 1 -25.13 10.57 24.14
N HIS A 2 -25.54 9.68 23.24
CA HIS A 2 -24.87 8.39 23.06
C HIS A 2 -23.80 8.60 21.98
N LEU A 3 -22.57 8.82 22.41
CA LEU A 3 -21.42 8.72 21.52
C LEU A 3 -21.16 7.22 21.35
N THR A 4 -21.76 6.61 20.34
CA THR A 4 -21.46 5.21 20.01
C THR A 4 -19.98 5.15 19.69
N GLN A 5 -19.25 4.45 20.56
CA GLN A 5 -17.81 4.23 20.46
C GLN A 5 -17.58 3.28 19.28
N VAL A 6 -17.54 3.82 18.05
CA VAL A 6 -17.27 3.10 16.80
C VAL A 6 -15.78 2.76 16.73
N THR A 7 -15.31 1.94 17.68
CA THR A 7 -13.91 1.52 17.76
C THR A 7 -13.75 0.06 18.16
N GLU A 8 -14.85 -0.68 18.33
CA GLU A 8 -14.83 -2.15 18.49
C GLU A 8 -15.02 -2.92 17.18
N LEU A 9 -15.34 -2.22 16.08
CA LEU A 9 -15.55 -2.87 14.77
C LEU A 9 -14.25 -3.24 14.05
N THR A 10 -13.10 -2.72 14.48
CA THR A 10 -11.90 -2.84 13.63
C THR A 10 -11.34 -4.25 13.59
N LEU A 11 -11.55 -5.09 14.63
CA LEU A 11 -11.21 -6.53 14.54
C LEU A 11 -11.73 -7.44 15.66
N VAL A 12 -12.70 -7.06 16.51
CA VAL A 12 -13.15 -7.93 17.63
C VAL A 12 -13.85 -9.21 17.15
N GLY A 13 -14.38 -9.21 15.93
CA GLY A 13 -15.16 -10.35 15.40
C GLY A 13 -14.37 -11.51 14.77
N LEU A 14 -13.03 -11.45 14.68
CA LEU A 14 -12.26 -12.43 13.91
C LEU A 14 -11.68 -13.57 14.76
N THR A 15 -11.35 -13.31 16.04
CA THR A 15 -10.77 -14.29 16.97
C THR A 15 -10.63 -13.71 18.39
N ASP A 16 -10.95 -14.50 19.43
CA ASP A 16 -10.81 -14.13 20.86
C ASP A 16 -9.36 -14.06 21.37
N ASN A 17 -8.40 -14.54 20.57
CA ASN A 17 -6.98 -14.53 20.90
C ASN A 17 -6.30 -13.24 20.39
N PRO A 18 -5.87 -12.32 21.27
CA PRO A 18 -5.33 -11.02 20.89
C PRO A 18 -4.06 -11.11 20.02
N ARG A 19 -3.27 -12.19 20.12
CA ARG A 19 -2.08 -12.38 19.26
C ARG A 19 -2.47 -12.73 17.83
N LEU A 20 -3.43 -13.63 17.65
CA LEU A 20 -3.86 -14.08 16.32
C LEU A 20 -4.64 -12.96 15.61
N GLN A 21 -5.43 -12.19 16.36
CA GLN A 21 -6.09 -10.98 15.88
C GLN A 21 -5.08 -9.97 15.30
N ALA A 22 -3.99 -9.66 16.03
CA ALA A 22 -2.95 -8.76 15.54
C ALA A 22 -2.24 -9.28 14.28
N LEU A 23 -1.95 -10.58 14.20
CA LEU A 23 -1.35 -11.19 13.01
C LEU A 23 -2.27 -11.10 11.79
N LEU A 24 -3.56 -11.41 11.97
CA LEU A 24 -4.55 -11.32 10.91
C LEU A 24 -4.76 -9.87 10.45
N PHE A 25 -4.71 -8.90 11.37
CA PHE A 25 -4.75 -7.49 11.04
C PHE A 25 -3.61 -7.10 10.10
N ILE A 26 -2.38 -7.44 10.48
CA ILE A 26 -1.19 -7.12 9.71
C ILE A 26 -1.24 -7.82 8.34
N LEU A 27 -1.66 -9.09 8.30
CA LEU A 27 -1.79 -9.83 7.06
C LEU A 27 -2.82 -9.19 6.11
N PHE A 28 -4.01 -8.86 6.62
CA PHE A 28 -5.06 -8.23 5.83
C PHE A 28 -4.63 -6.86 5.32
N LEU A 29 -3.98 -6.07 6.18
CA LEU A 29 -3.42 -4.78 5.84
C LEU A 29 -2.35 -4.92 4.74
N LEU A 30 -1.46 -5.89 4.85
CA LEU A 30 -0.41 -6.14 3.86
C LEU A 30 -0.98 -6.58 2.52
N ILE A 31 -1.95 -7.49 2.50
CA ILE A 31 -2.66 -7.89 1.28
C ILE A 31 -3.37 -6.68 0.66
N TYR A 32 -4.08 -5.90 1.47
CA TYR A 32 -4.75 -4.68 1.02
C TYR A 32 -3.77 -3.68 0.39
N PHE A 33 -2.63 -3.42 1.03
CA PHE A 33 -1.59 -2.56 0.47
C PHE A 33 -1.02 -3.09 -0.84
N ILE A 34 -0.72 -4.38 -0.93
CA ILE A 34 -0.24 -5.00 -2.17
C ILE A 34 -1.28 -4.83 -3.29
N THR A 35 -2.55 -5.11 -3.00
CA THR A 35 -3.65 -4.94 -3.97
C THR A 35 -3.83 -3.47 -4.35
N LEU A 36 -3.71 -2.54 -3.41
CA LEU A 36 -3.82 -1.12 -3.65
C LEU A 36 -2.67 -0.62 -4.54
N VAL A 37 -1.43 -0.96 -4.21
CA VAL A 37 -0.24 -0.63 -5.01
C VAL A 37 -0.32 -1.26 -6.40
N GLY A 38 -0.77 -2.50 -6.51
CA GLY A 38 -0.98 -3.18 -7.79
C GLY A 38 -2.01 -2.47 -8.67
N ASN A 39 -3.17 -2.12 -8.10
CA ASN A 39 -4.22 -1.38 -8.81
C ASN A 39 -3.76 0.04 -9.19
N LEU A 40 -3.07 0.75 -8.27
CA LEU A 40 -2.48 2.06 -8.55
C LEU A 40 -1.43 1.97 -9.65
N GLY A 41 -0.59 0.94 -9.64
CA GLY A 41 0.42 0.68 -10.67
C GLY A 41 -0.22 0.49 -12.04
N VAL A 42 -1.30 -0.29 -12.13
CA VAL A 42 -2.07 -0.46 -13.37
C VAL A 42 -2.70 0.85 -13.84
N VAL A 43 -3.30 1.63 -12.93
CA VAL A 43 -3.89 2.95 -13.25
C VAL A 43 -2.81 3.91 -13.73
N VAL A 44 -1.66 3.99 -13.05
CA VAL A 44 -0.52 4.80 -13.45
C VAL A 44 -0.01 4.35 -14.81
N LEU A 45 0.10 3.04 -15.06
CA LEU A 45 0.54 2.50 -16.33
C LEU A 45 -0.40 2.86 -17.49
N ILE A 46 -1.73 2.80 -17.27
CA ILE A 46 -2.75 3.20 -18.26
C ILE A 46 -2.75 4.71 -18.49
N ARG A 47 -2.61 5.52 -17.43
CA ARG A 47 -2.56 6.99 -17.54
C ARG A 47 -1.26 7.45 -18.20
N SER A 48 -0.17 6.77 -17.87
CA SER A 48 1.14 7.01 -18.48
C SER A 48 1.09 6.57 -19.94
N SER A 49 0.51 5.42 -20.30
CA SER A 49 0.46 4.98 -21.70
C SER A 49 -0.26 5.96 -22.63
N ALA A 50 -1.23 6.74 -22.13
CA ALA A 50 -1.89 7.80 -22.89
C ALA A 50 -1.10 9.13 -22.97
N GLN A 51 -0.13 9.38 -22.08
CA GLN A 51 0.73 10.58 -22.07
C GLN A 51 2.19 10.31 -22.50
N LEU A 52 2.59 9.05 -22.66
CA LEU A 52 3.97 8.66 -22.90
C LEU A 52 4.30 8.64 -24.39
N GLN A 53 4.72 9.80 -24.88
CA GLN A 53 5.82 9.83 -25.86
C GLN A 53 7.21 9.70 -25.22
N SER A 54 7.33 9.41 -23.92
CA SER A 54 8.61 8.93 -23.35
C SER A 54 8.44 8.09 -22.07
N PRO A 55 8.17 6.77 -22.19
CA PRO A 55 8.17 5.82 -21.07
C PRO A 55 9.47 5.79 -20.26
N MET A 56 10.56 6.22 -20.90
CA MET A 56 11.91 6.19 -20.38
C MET A 56 12.09 7.11 -19.16
N TYR A 57 11.52 8.31 -19.15
CA TYR A 57 11.73 9.27 -18.05
C TYR A 57 11.06 8.84 -16.74
N PHE A 58 9.86 8.26 -16.81
CA PHE A 58 9.21 7.72 -15.62
C PHE A 58 10.03 6.57 -15.02
N PHE A 59 10.52 5.67 -15.85
CA PHE A 59 11.36 4.56 -15.42
C PHE A 59 12.71 5.05 -14.84
N LEU A 60 13.39 5.98 -15.53
CA LEU A 60 14.64 6.59 -15.06
C LEU A 60 14.46 7.33 -13.74
N SER A 61 13.34 8.04 -13.55
CA SER A 61 13.06 8.74 -12.28
C SER A 61 12.87 7.75 -11.13
N ASN A 62 12.15 6.65 -11.35
CA ASN A 62 12.02 5.60 -10.33
C ASN A 62 13.36 4.93 -10.03
N LEU A 63 14.17 4.65 -11.07
CA LEU A 63 15.51 4.07 -10.92
C LEU A 63 16.47 5.01 -10.16
N SER A 64 16.46 6.30 -10.48
CA SER A 64 17.30 7.31 -9.82
C SER A 64 16.90 7.53 -8.36
N LEU A 65 15.60 7.50 -8.04
CA LEU A 65 15.14 7.55 -6.65
C LEU A 65 15.56 6.31 -5.86
N LEU A 66 15.48 5.12 -6.48
CA LEU A 66 15.94 3.88 -5.87
C LEU A 66 17.46 3.95 -5.58
N ASP A 67 18.25 4.42 -6.54
CA ASP A 67 19.70 4.61 -6.41
C ASP A 67 20.06 5.62 -5.31
N ALA A 68 19.36 6.75 -5.24
CA ALA A 68 19.53 7.76 -4.19
C ALA A 68 19.16 7.20 -2.80
N TYR A 69 18.11 6.38 -2.69
CA TYR A 69 17.73 5.71 -1.45
C TYR A 69 18.80 4.71 -1.00
N TYR A 70 19.29 3.87 -1.90
CA TYR A 70 20.38 2.95 -1.60
C TYR A 70 21.67 3.68 -1.21
N SER A 71 21.98 4.79 -1.90
CA SER A 71 23.17 5.59 -1.61
C SER A 71 23.06 6.40 -0.31
N SER A 72 21.86 6.70 0.18
CA SER A 72 21.66 7.43 1.45
C SER A 72 21.55 6.51 2.66
N CYS A 73 21.29 5.22 2.44
CA CYS A 73 21.27 4.20 3.49
C CYS A 73 22.64 3.59 3.79
N PHE A 74 23.67 3.92 2.99
CA PHE A 74 25.08 3.57 3.18
C PHE A 74 25.89 4.83 3.56
#